data_AF-A0A1Q7B0U4-F1
#
_entry.id   AF-A0A1Q7B0U4-F1
#
_cell.length_a   1.000
_cell.length_b   1.000
_cell.length_c   1.000
_cell.angle_alpha   90.00
_cell.angle_beta   90.00
_cell.angle_gamma   90.00
#
_symmetry.space_group_name_H-M   'P 1'
#
loop_
_entity.id
_entity.type
_entity.pdbx_description
1 polymer ?
#
loop_
_entity_poly.entity_id
_entity_poly.type
_entity_poly.pdbx_seq_one_letter_code
_entity_poly.pdbx_strand_id
1 'polypeptide(L)'
;MQRLANAFNPAAAVGVMCRYTLSVGWDGTLYDCDFNQMLDVPVDFGAPRHIRDFDAAQLHTRRIVIGNHCYGCTAGAGSSCGGAMG
;
A
#
# COMPACT_ATOMS: atom_id res chain seq x y z
N MET A 1 -15.02 -2.08 10.59
CA MET A 1 -14.45 -0.88 9.92
C MET A 1 -14.48 0.38 10.78
N GLN A 2 -15.60 0.78 11.38
CA GLN A 2 -15.74 2.04 12.13
C GLN A 2 -14.70 2.26 13.24
N ARG A 3 -14.34 1.22 14.00
CA ARG A 3 -13.29 1.32 15.03
C ARG A 3 -11.91 1.68 14.47
N LEU A 4 -11.50 1.07 13.37
CA LEU A 4 -10.19 1.33 12.74
C LEU A 4 -10.15 2.72 12.09
N ALA A 5 -11.26 3.12 11.45
CA ALA A 5 -11.38 4.46 10.88
C ALA A 5 -11.28 5.54 11.97
N ASN A 6 -11.96 5.36 13.10
CA ASN A 6 -11.89 6.29 14.24
C ASN A 6 -10.51 6.29 14.93
N ALA A 7 -9.69 5.27 14.70
CA ALA A 7 -8.35 5.14 15.25
C ALA A 7 -7.26 5.56 14.24
N PHE A 8 -7.61 6.22 13.13
CA PHE A 8 -6.64 6.68 12.14
C PHE A 8 -5.54 7.53 12.79
N ASN A 9 -4.30 7.15 12.53
CA ASN A 9 -3.12 7.85 13.00
C ASN A 9 -2.27 8.32 11.79
N PRO A 10 -2.16 9.64 11.55
CA PRO A 10 -1.35 10.16 10.45
C PRO A 10 0.14 9.82 10.62
N ALA A 11 0.66 9.66 11.85
CA ALA A 11 2.04 9.25 12.07
C ALA A 11 2.29 7.81 11.60
N ALA A 12 1.35 6.89 11.87
CA ALA A 12 1.41 5.52 11.36
C ALA A 12 1.35 5.50 9.82
N ALA A 13 0.54 6.38 9.21
CA ALA A 13 0.42 6.48 7.75
C ALA A 13 1.72 6.88 7.02
N VAL A 14 2.65 7.57 7.69
CA VAL A 14 3.96 7.91 7.10
C VAL A 14 4.85 6.67 6.93
N GLY A 15 4.71 5.68 7.81
CA GLY A 15 5.54 4.47 7.87
C GLY A 15 4.99 3.27 7.10
N VAL A 16 3.82 3.35 6.47
CA VAL A 16 3.23 2.19 5.80
C VAL A 16 4.08 1.72 4.62
N MET A 17 4.23 0.40 4.49
CA MET A 17 5.08 -0.23 3.46
C MET A 17 4.72 0.19 2.03
N CYS A 18 3.44 0.50 1.75
CA CYS A 18 2.97 0.88 0.41
C CYS A 18 3.72 2.09 -0.19
N ARG A 19 4.34 2.93 0.66
CA ARG A 19 5.11 4.10 0.25
C ARG A 19 6.51 3.77 -0.25
N TYR A 20 7.07 2.63 0.17
CA TYR A 20 8.48 2.30 -0.01
C TYR A 20 8.70 0.99 -0.77
N THR A 21 7.70 0.12 -0.80
CA THR A 21 7.78 -1.19 -1.43
C THR A 21 6.62 -1.38 -2.41
N LEU A 22 6.84 -2.27 -3.38
CA LEU A 22 5.82 -2.84 -4.25
C LEU A 22 5.79 -4.35 -4.05
N SER A 23 4.62 -4.94 -4.13
CA SER A 23 4.47 -6.39 -4.25
C SER A 23 4.37 -6.78 -5.72
N VAL A 24 5.02 -7.89 -6.10
CA VAL A 24 5.02 -8.40 -7.47
C VAL A 24 4.29 -9.74 -7.49
N GLY A 25 3.21 -9.81 -8.28
CA GLY A 25 2.47 -11.04 -8.54
C GLY A 25 3.33 -12.07 -9.25
N TRP A 26 2.94 -13.35 -9.14
CA TRP A 26 3.64 -14.45 -9.83
C TRP A 26 3.61 -14.30 -11.36
N ASP A 27 2.61 -13.60 -11.87
CA ASP A 27 2.42 -13.25 -13.27
C ASP A 27 3.18 -11.99 -13.69
N GLY A 28 3.73 -11.24 -12.73
CA GLY A 28 4.43 -9.98 -12.94
C GLY A 28 3.58 -8.72 -12.70
N THR A 29 2.31 -8.85 -12.31
CA THR A 29 1.44 -7.70 -11.97
C THR A 29 1.96 -6.98 -10.73
N LEU A 30 1.95 -5.64 -10.73
CA LEU A 30 2.43 -4.82 -9.63
C LEU A 30 1.28 -4.38 -8.71
N TYR A 31 1.52 -4.45 -7.40
CA TYR A 31 0.59 -4.08 -6.35
C TYR A 31 1.28 -3.16 -5.33
N ASP A 32 0.54 -2.23 -4.73
CA ASP A 32 1.10 -1.32 -3.72
C ASP A 32 1.52 -2.04 -2.42
N CYS A 33 0.92 -3.19 -2.10
CA CYS A 33 1.30 -4.05 -0.98
C CYS A 33 0.78 -5.47 -1.18
N ASP A 34 1.19 -6.37 -0.28
CA ASP A 34 0.72 -7.75 -0.20
C ASP A 34 -0.79 -7.86 0.07
N PHE A 35 -1.39 -6.95 0.85
CA PHE A 35 -2.85 -6.88 1.02
C PHE A 35 -3.56 -6.52 -0.27
N ASN A 36 -3.04 -5.55 -1.03
CA ASN A 36 -3.56 -5.23 -2.36
C ASN A 36 -3.41 -6.42 -3.30
N GLN A 37 -2.30 -7.16 -3.24
CA GLN A 37 -2.13 -8.40 -4.00
C GLN A 37 -3.14 -9.49 -3.61
N MET A 38 -3.37 -9.71 -2.32
CA MET A 38 -4.33 -10.72 -1.84
C MET A 38 -5.79 -10.37 -2.20
N LEU A 39 -6.08 -9.08 -2.40
CA LEU A 39 -7.39 -8.58 -2.83
C LEU A 39 -7.50 -8.38 -4.35
N ASP A 40 -6.45 -8.69 -5.10
CA ASP A 40 -6.34 -8.46 -6.55
C ASP A 40 -6.59 -7.00 -6.96
N VAL A 41 -5.99 -6.07 -6.22
CA VAL A 41 -6.07 -4.61 -6.41
C VAL A 41 -4.72 -4.10 -6.93
N PRO A 42 -4.45 -4.14 -8.25
CA PRO A 42 -3.16 -3.71 -8.80
C PRO A 42 -2.94 -2.21 -8.63
N VAL A 43 -1.70 -1.76 -8.86
CA VAL A 43 -1.42 -0.32 -9.01
C VAL A 43 -2.28 0.28 -10.13
N ASP A 44 -2.66 1.54 -9.98
CA ASP A 44 -3.57 2.24 -10.88
C ASP A 44 -3.10 3.69 -11.10
N PHE A 45 -4.01 4.57 -11.55
CA PHE A 45 -3.78 6.00 -11.79
C PHE A 45 -2.69 6.28 -12.82
N GLY A 46 -2.57 5.39 -13.81
CA GLY A 46 -1.58 5.49 -14.89
C GLY A 46 -0.18 4.98 -14.52
N ALA A 47 0.01 4.43 -13.32
CA ALA A 47 1.28 3.78 -12.97
C ALA A 47 1.49 2.51 -13.81
N PRO A 48 2.75 2.14 -14.12
CA PRO A 48 3.04 0.87 -14.78
C PRO A 48 2.47 -0.31 -13.99
N ARG A 49 1.62 -1.13 -14.61
CA ARG A 49 0.91 -2.22 -13.93
C ARG A 49 1.66 -3.55 -13.90
N HIS A 50 2.73 -3.68 -14.69
CA HIS A 50 3.45 -4.92 -14.85
C HIS A 50 4.96 -4.68 -14.72
N ILE A 51 5.70 -5.61 -14.12
CA ILE A 51 7.14 -5.47 -13.87
C ILE A 51 7.98 -5.31 -15.15
N ARG A 52 7.44 -5.77 -16.29
CA ARG A 52 8.07 -5.59 -17.61
C ARG A 52 8.10 -4.13 -18.08
N ASP A 53 7.17 -3.33 -17.58
CA ASP A 53 7.02 -1.91 -17.91
C ASP A 53 7.58 -1.02 -16.78
N PHE A 54 8.46 -1.57 -15.93
CA PHE A 54 8.95 -0.91 -14.74
C PHE A 54 9.57 0.47 -15.06
N ASP A 55 9.02 1.49 -14.41
CA ASP A 55 9.53 2.87 -14.44
C ASP A 55 9.64 3.37 -13.01
N ALA A 56 10.86 3.46 -12.50
CA ALA A 56 11.13 3.87 -11.13
C ALA A 56 10.62 5.29 -10.83
N ALA A 57 10.71 6.22 -11.78
CA ALA A 57 10.29 7.61 -11.57
C ALA A 57 8.77 7.70 -11.44
N GLN A 58 8.04 7.07 -12.36
CA GLN A 58 6.58 7.00 -12.31
C GLN A 58 6.09 6.27 -11.07
N LEU A 59 6.73 5.14 -10.71
CA LEU A 59 6.35 4.34 -9.54
C LEU A 59 6.68 5.03 -8.21
N HIS A 60 7.74 5.84 -8.14
CA HIS A 60 8.09 6.59 -6.93
C HIS A 60 7.09 7.71 -6.63
N THR A 61 6.54 8.35 -7.66
CA THR A 61 5.54 9.43 -7.51
C THR A 61 4.10 8.96 -7.70
N ARG A 62 3.88 7.65 -7.81
CA ARG A 62 2.55 7.08 -8.07
C ARG A 62 1.57 7.39 -6.94
N ARG A 63 0.29 7.45 -7.30
CA ARG A 63 -0.79 7.42 -6.31
C ARG A 63 -1.02 5.99 -5.85
N ILE A 64 -0.93 5.76 -4.55
CA ILE A 64 -1.21 4.46 -3.92
C ILE A 64 -2.72 4.18 -3.97
N VAL A 65 -3.10 2.98 -4.38
CA VAL A 65 -4.48 2.50 -4.35
C VAL A 65 -4.84 2.10 -2.92
N ILE A 66 -5.90 2.71 -2.39
CA ILE A 66 -6.33 2.57 -0.99
C ILE A 66 -7.69 1.87 -0.95
N GLY A 67 -7.89 1.01 0.05
CA GLY A 67 -9.18 0.38 0.35
C GLY A 67 -9.44 0.30 1.86
N ASN A 68 -10.52 -0.39 2.24
CA ASN A 68 -10.91 -0.52 3.65
C ASN A 68 -9.83 -1.18 4.52
N HIS A 69 -9.07 -2.14 3.98
CA HIS A 69 -7.99 -2.81 4.71
C HIS A 69 -6.87 -1.84 5.13
N CYS A 70 -6.71 -0.69 4.45
CA CYS A 70 -5.70 0.30 4.79
C CYS A 70 -5.91 0.91 6.17
N TYR A 71 -7.16 0.99 6.66
CA TYR A 71 -7.41 1.41 8.05
C TYR A 71 -6.78 0.46 9.08
N GLY A 72 -6.54 -0.81 8.72
CA GLY A 72 -5.76 -1.72 9.56
C GLY A 72 -4.29 -1.29 9.65
N CYS A 73 -3.72 -0.80 8.55
CA CYS A 73 -2.33 -0.37 8.47
C CYS A 73 -2.09 1.00 9.13
N THR A 74 -3.11 1.87 9.14
CA THR A 74 -2.99 3.26 9.61
C THR A 74 -3.64 3.51 10.98
N ALA A 75 -4.25 2.51 11.62
CA ALA A 75 -4.90 2.69 12.92
C ALA A 75 -3.92 2.54 14.09
N GLY A 76 -4.07 3.38 15.13
CA GLY A 76 -3.28 3.29 16.36
C GLY A 76 -1.78 3.46 16.10
N ALA A 77 -0.94 2.59 16.65
CA ALA A 77 0.50 2.59 16.34
C ALA A 77 0.83 2.15 14.90
N GLY A 78 -0.17 1.62 14.19
CA GLY A 78 -0.07 0.88 12.93
C GLY A 78 -0.12 -0.63 13.16
N SER A 79 -0.38 -1.40 12.10
CA SER A 79 -0.25 -2.85 12.11
C SER A 79 1.11 -3.28 11.54
N SER A 80 1.40 -4.59 11.57
CA SER A 80 2.64 -5.23 11.07
C SER A 80 3.00 -4.92 9.61
N CYS A 81 2.18 -4.17 8.89
CA CYS A 81 2.41 -3.63 7.53
C CYS A 81 3.41 -2.45 7.49
N GLY A 82 4.11 -2.18 8.60
CA GLY A 82 5.19 -1.18 8.71
C GLY A 82 5.05 -0.23 9.92
N GLY A 83 3.95 -0.28 10.67
CA GLY A 83 3.64 0.71 11.70
C GLY A 83 3.73 0.16 13.12
N ALA A 84 4.94 0.09 13.64
CA ALA A 84 5.19 0.22 15.08
C ALA A 84 6.37 1.18 15.20
N MET A 85 6.09 2.48 15.19
CA MET A 85 7.05 3.46 15.68
C MET A 85 6.82 3.52 17.19
N GLY A 86 7.72 2.89 17.95
CA GLY A 86 7.74 2.99 19.41
C GLY A 86 7.87 4.44 19.88
#